data_AF-A0A7W4TM89-F1
#
_entry.id   AF-A0A7W4TM89-F1
#
_cell.length_a   1.000
_cell.length_b   1.000
_cell.length_c   1.000
_cell.angle_alpha   90.00
_cell.angle_beta   90.00
_cell.angle_gamma   90.00
#
_symmetry.space_group_name_H-M   'P 1'
#
loop_
_entity.id
_entity.type
_entity.pdbx_description
1 polymer ?
#
loop_
_entity_poly.entity_id
_entity_poly.type
_entity_poly.pdbx_seq_one_letter_code
_entity_poly.pdbx_strand_id
1 'polypeptide(L)'
;MSQLPLGTSGSGTGPGRDAARAAKVHVQDLVGGDPRVNGVGLTHAGEAWAVKVNVVDDQDYPELPDDVDGVPVLVRGVGGIRALGLSAG
;
A
#
# COMPACT_ATOMS: atom_id res chain seq x y z
N MET A 1 33.72 13.18 2.27
CA MET A 1 33.02 12.20 3.12
C MET A 1 31.87 11.64 2.30
N SER A 2 32.12 10.59 1.53
CA SER A 2 31.09 9.93 0.71
C SER A 2 30.36 8.93 1.59
N GLN A 3 29.06 9.12 1.78
CA GLN A 3 28.21 8.11 2.41
C GLN A 3 28.17 6.86 1.51
N LEU A 4 28.44 5.71 2.10
CA LEU A 4 28.23 4.41 1.48
C LEU A 4 26.72 4.18 1.24
N PRO A 5 26.31 3.56 0.12
CA PRO A 5 24.94 3.11 -0.05
C PRO A 5 24.65 1.98 0.95
N LEU A 6 23.59 2.15 1.74
CA LEU A 6 23.04 1.11 2.61
C LEU A 6 22.60 -0.08 1.75
N GLY A 7 22.97 -1.27 2.19
CA GLY A 7 23.04 -2.47 1.38
C GLY A 7 21.71 -2.91 0.77
N THR A 8 21.75 -3.13 -0.54
CA THR A 8 20.84 -4.00 -1.27
C THR A 8 21.16 -5.47 -0.93
N SER A 9 20.39 -6.05 -0.01
CA SER A 9 20.24 -7.51 0.06
C SER A 9 18.80 -7.88 -0.29
N GLY A 10 18.63 -8.28 -1.54
CA GLY A 10 17.38 -8.80 -2.09
C GLY A 10 17.61 -9.15 -3.55
N SER A 11 18.27 -10.27 -3.80
CA SER A 11 18.37 -10.84 -5.15
C SER A 11 17.00 -11.41 -5.53
N GLY A 12 16.11 -10.54 -5.99
CA GLY A 12 14.79 -10.83 -6.54
C GLY A 12 14.36 -9.57 -7.28
N THR A 13 13.96 -9.69 -8.55
CA THR A 13 13.96 -8.62 -9.57
C THR A 13 12.89 -7.53 -9.38
N GLY A 14 12.46 -7.24 -8.15
CA GLY A 14 11.40 -6.27 -7.87
C GLY A 14 11.57 -5.48 -6.56
N PRO A 15 10.73 -4.46 -6.34
CA PRO A 15 10.83 -3.55 -5.20
C PRO A 15 10.83 -4.27 -3.85
N GLY A 16 11.74 -3.84 -2.97
CA GLY A 16 11.90 -4.36 -1.62
C GLY A 16 10.93 -3.76 -0.61
N ARG A 17 10.93 -4.30 0.61
CA ARG A 17 10.02 -3.91 1.69
C ARG A 17 10.10 -2.44 2.08
N ASP A 18 11.31 -1.86 2.11
CA ASP A 18 11.51 -0.47 2.53
C ASP A 18 11.02 0.51 1.46
N ALA A 19 11.26 0.20 0.18
CA ALA A 19 10.69 0.95 -0.94
C ALA A 19 9.16 0.92 -0.87
N ALA A 20 8.56 -0.25 -0.64
CA ALA A 20 7.11 -0.38 -0.51
C ALA A 20 6.55 0.39 0.69
N ARG A 21 7.28 0.47 1.81
CA ARG A 21 6.89 1.29 2.95
C ARG A 21 6.90 2.79 2.62
N ALA A 22 7.89 3.27 1.87
CA ALA A 22 7.94 4.65 1.42
C ALA A 22 6.78 4.97 0.46
N ALA A 23 6.58 4.14 -0.57
CA ALA A 23 5.47 4.28 -1.51
C ALA A 23 4.10 4.25 -0.82
N LYS A 24 3.94 3.42 0.22
CA LYS A 24 2.70 3.37 1.02
C LYS A 24 2.34 4.74 1.63
N VAL A 25 3.32 5.50 2.11
CA VAL A 25 3.07 6.84 2.68
C VAL A 25 2.53 7.76 1.60
N HIS A 26 3.14 7.77 0.41
CA HIS A 26 2.64 8.56 -0.72
C HIS A 26 1.23 8.15 -1.12
N VAL A 27 0.95 6.84 -1.20
CA VAL A 27 -0.42 6.35 -1.49
C VAL A 27 -1.41 6.77 -0.40
N GLN A 28 -1.01 6.78 0.88
CA GLN A 28 -1.86 7.25 1.98
C GLN A 28 -2.21 8.74 1.83
N ASP A 29 -1.27 9.56 1.38
CA ASP A 29 -1.50 10.98 1.12
C ASP A 29 -2.45 11.18 -0.06
N LEU A 30 -2.32 10.38 -1.14
CA LEU A 30 -3.21 10.42 -2.30
C LEU A 30 -4.66 10.07 -1.96
N VAL A 31 -4.88 9.07 -1.10
CA VAL A 31 -6.23 8.61 -0.72
C VAL A 31 -6.76 9.27 0.56
N GLY A 32 -6.05 10.26 1.10
CA GLY A 32 -6.32 10.82 2.42
C GLY A 32 -7.79 11.26 2.59
N GLY A 33 -8.52 10.54 3.44
CA GLY A 33 -9.91 10.84 3.77
C GLY A 33 -10.95 10.40 2.75
N ASP A 34 -10.57 9.66 1.69
CA ASP A 34 -11.53 9.13 0.72
C ASP A 34 -12.42 8.04 1.37
N PRO A 35 -13.75 8.24 1.44
CA PRO A 35 -14.67 7.30 2.09
C PRO A 35 -14.76 5.94 1.37
N ARG A 36 -14.29 5.84 0.13
CA ARG A 36 -14.24 4.59 -0.64
C ARG A 36 -13.07 3.71 -0.21
N VAL A 37 -12.13 4.22 0.58
CA VAL A 37 -10.94 3.49 1.02
C VAL A 37 -11.11 3.01 2.46
N ASN A 38 -11.02 1.70 2.67
CA ASN A 38 -10.97 1.09 3.99
C ASN A 38 -9.57 1.15 4.61
N GLY A 39 -8.51 1.14 3.78
CA GLY A 39 -7.15 1.32 4.25
C GLY A 39 -6.06 0.97 3.24
N VAL A 40 -4.83 1.33 3.59
CA VAL A 40 -3.62 1.11 2.78
C VAL A 40 -2.64 0.23 3.54
N GLY A 41 -2.20 -0.86 2.91
CA GLY A 41 -1.30 -1.87 3.47
C GLY A 41 -0.16 -2.25 2.52
N LEU A 42 0.64 -3.22 2.94
CA LEU A 42 1.69 -3.83 2.12
C LEU A 42 1.31 -5.27 1.81
N THR A 43 1.64 -5.73 0.62
CA THR A 43 1.44 -7.12 0.18
C THR A 43 2.62 -7.56 -0.69
N HIS A 44 2.69 -8.86 -0.98
CA HIS A 44 3.52 -9.37 -2.06
C HIS A 44 2.76 -9.37 -3.39
N ALA A 45 3.48 -9.08 -4.47
CA ALA A 45 3.07 -9.25 -5.86
C ALA A 45 4.12 -10.14 -6.55
N GLY A 46 3.92 -11.46 -6.50
CA GLY A 46 4.96 -12.43 -6.85
C GLY A 46 6.16 -12.32 -5.91
N GLU A 47 7.34 -12.07 -6.47
CA GLU A 47 8.60 -11.93 -5.71
C GLU A 47 8.85 -10.51 -5.19
N ALA A 48 8.02 -9.53 -5.60
CA ALA A 48 8.15 -8.12 -5.23
C ALA A 48 7.22 -7.72 -4.09
N TRP A 49 7.55 -6.63 -3.40
CA TRP A 49 6.62 -5.94 -2.51
C TRP A 49 5.74 -4.97 -3.30
N ALA A 50 4.49 -4.83 -2.87
CA ALA A 50 3.50 -3.93 -3.44
C ALA A 50 2.72 -3.23 -2.33
N VAL A 51 2.14 -2.07 -2.67
CA VAL A 51 1.14 -1.40 -1.84
C VAL A 51 -0.24 -1.97 -2.16
N LYS A 52 -1.03 -2.30 -1.14
CA LYS A 52 -2.41 -2.76 -1.31
C LYS A 52 -3.38 -1.68 -0.80
N VAL A 53 -4.30 -1.25 -1.65
CA VAL A 53 -5.41 -0.38 -1.26
C VAL A 53 -6.68 -1.22 -1.16
N ASN A 54 -7.22 -1.32 0.04
CA ASN A 54 -8.49 -1.98 0.30
C ASN A 54 -9.61 -0.96 0.14
N VAL A 55 -10.53 -1.21 -0.78
CA VAL A 55 -11.65 -0.32 -1.08
C VAL A 55 -12.97 -0.96 -0.70
N VAL A 56 -14.01 -0.14 -0.54
CA VAL A 56 -15.36 -0.59 -0.19
C VAL A 56 -15.95 -1.41 -1.33
N ASP A 57 -15.85 -0.89 -2.56
CA ASP A 57 -16.37 -1.49 -3.79
C ASP A 57 -15.25 -1.50 -4.85
N ASP A 58 -15.10 -2.60 -5.59
CA ASP A 58 -14.10 -2.69 -6.66
C ASP A 58 -14.56 -2.08 -7.98
N GLN A 59 -15.81 -1.59 -8.06
CA GLN A 59 -16.34 -0.80 -9.17
C GLN A 59 -16.36 0.71 -8.86
N ASP A 60 -16.22 1.11 -7.60
CA ASP A 60 -16.17 2.51 -7.16
C ASP A 60 -14.99 2.74 -6.19
N TYR A 61 -13.83 3.07 -6.76
CA TYR A 61 -12.59 3.34 -6.05
C TYR A 61 -11.92 4.63 -6.56
N PRO A 62 -11.05 5.28 -5.75
CA PRO A 62 -10.30 6.43 -6.21
C PRO A 62 -9.40 6.11 -7.39
N GLU A 63 -9.22 7.08 -8.28
CA GLU A 63 -8.22 6.98 -9.32
C GLU A 63 -6.83 6.93 -8.66
N LEU A 64 -6.11 5.85 -8.91
CA LEU A 64 -4.81 5.58 -8.34
C LEU A 64 -3.86 5.16 -9.46
N PRO A 65 -2.59 5.58 -9.41
CA PRO A 65 -1.59 5.10 -10.35
C PRO A 65 -1.32 3.61 -10.12
N ASP A 66 -0.96 2.88 -11.18
CA ASP A 66 -0.61 1.46 -11.12
C ASP A 66 0.68 1.19 -10.33
N ASP A 67 1.55 2.20 -10.22
CA ASP A 67 2.75 2.18 -9.39
C ASP A 67 3.06 3.55 -8.78
N VAL A 68 3.76 3.54 -7.64
CA VAL A 68 4.31 4.74 -6.99
C VAL A 68 5.77 4.45 -6.65
N ASP A 69 6.67 5.30 -7.14
CA ASP A 69 8.12 5.12 -6.99
C ASP A 69 8.63 3.76 -7.48
N GLY A 70 7.99 3.21 -8.53
CA GLY A 70 8.28 1.87 -9.06
C GLY A 70 7.76 0.72 -8.21
N VAL A 71 6.96 0.99 -7.17
CA VAL A 71 6.28 0.00 -6.35
C VAL A 71 4.84 -0.17 -6.86
N PRO A 72 4.42 -1.39 -7.27
CA PRO A 72 3.06 -1.63 -7.71
C PRO A 72 2.02 -1.27 -6.65
N VAL A 73 0.91 -0.67 -7.09
CA VAL A 73 -0.27 -0.38 -6.29
C VAL A 73 -1.40 -1.30 -6.73
N LEU A 74 -1.91 -2.10 -5.80
CA LEU A 74 -2.97 -3.07 -6.06
C LEU A 74 -4.24 -2.67 -5.33
N VAL A 75 -5.31 -2.43 -6.09
CA VAL A 75 -6.63 -2.11 -5.55
C VAL A 75 -7.47 -3.39 -5.44
N ARG A 76 -8.11 -3.59 -4.28
CA ARG A 76 -9.02 -4.72 -4.04
C ARG A 76 -10.25 -4.31 -3.23
N GLY A 77 -11.44 -4.61 -3.75
CA GLY A 77 -12.69 -4.51 -3.01
C GLY A 77 -12.74 -5.53 -1.88
N VAL A 78 -13.08 -5.08 -0.67
CA VAL A 78 -13.20 -5.94 0.53
C VAL A 78 -14.52 -5.73 1.28
N GLY A 79 -15.43 -4.92 0.73
CA GLY A 79 -16.65 -4.49 1.42
C GLY A 79 -16.38 -3.45 2.51
N GLY A 80 -17.43 -2.92 3.13
CA GLY A 80 -17.28 -1.95 4.21
C GLY A 80 -16.71 -2.57 5.49
N ILE A 81 -15.67 -1.97 6.07
CA ILE A 81 -15.10 -2.39 7.35
C ILE A 81 -15.63 -1.52 8.48
N ARG A 82 -16.12 -2.15 9.56
CA ARG A 82 -16.54 -1.46 10.79
C ARG A 82 -15.89 -2.12 12.00
N ALA A 83 -15.44 -1.29 12.95
CA ALA A 83 -14.98 -1.78 14.24
C ALA A 83 -16.17 -2.43 14.98
N LEU A 84 -15.97 -3.65 15.47
CA LEU A 84 -16.84 -4.22 16.50
C LEU A 84 -16.46 -3.50 17.79
N GLY A 85 -17.32 -2.59 18.26
CA GLY A 85 -17.04 -1.76 19.42
C GLY A 85 -16.58 -2.61 20.61
N LEU A 86 -15.46 -2.23 21.23
CA LEU A 86 -15.14 -2.72 22.56
C LEU A 86 -16.19 -2.11 23.50
N SER A 87 -17.19 -2.88 23.92
CA SER A 87 -18.01 -2.47 25.05
C SER A 87 -17.08 -2.30 26.25
N ALA A 88 -16.86 -1.06 26.67
CA ALA A 88 -16.33 -0.79 27.99
C ALA A 88 -17.39 -1.27 29.00
N GLY A 89 -17.09 -2.38 29.67
CA GLY A 89 -17.84 -2.84 30.85
C GLY A 89 -17.50 -2.01 32.07
#